data_AF-A0A3S0ME42-F1
#
_entry.id   AF-A0A3S0ME42-F1
#
_cell.length_a   1.000
_cell.length_b   1.000
_cell.length_c   1.000
_cell.angle_alpha   90.00
_cell.angle_beta   90.00
_cell.angle_gamma   90.00
#
_symmetry.space_group_name_H-M   'P 1'
#
loop_
_entity.id
_entity.type
_entity.pdbx_description
1 polymer ?
#
loop_
_entity_poly.entity_id
_entity_poly.type
_entity_poly.pdbx_seq_one_letter_code
_entity_poly.pdbx_strand_id
1 'polypeptide(L)'
;MKNLDEIIKSRRDTRHFTSEPVPESVIEKALQAGHYAPSVGLTDATKYYLIKSDVIKKAIKNLFLDFDKKAANQTDTAAQKTQYQALKLEAIEEAPLGLVICYDRSVLNNFTIGTVGSNEAIKFSAVCAAQNIWLSLTEQGYSMGWVSILNYSQFKELLGLGENMEPLGYFCVGKPATDYDNQPMLQQLNWKQKSESPSVEEITKVHQKDKISVPEFKTAILDTIHLSEALQYKIDQKTKPTGSLGVLEVLAKQIGEVFQTLEPKILEPTLVVFAADHGIAAHDVSAYPQDVTRQMVANFLDGGAAINVFCKQNSIKLAIVDAGVNYDFSMTSTLISAKIAKGTQSFLQGPAMSLTELQHCYTKGNEIVTAIAKTGSNCIGFGEMGIGNTSTASVLMSVITGIAIEDCIGKGTGVSDERLLQKHRLLKKAIEDYQGSPTLEDKLAHFGGFEIMQMASGMLTAHQNRMLLLVDGFICSVAFLIAYKKNPLILKNAVFCHCSAEQAHAKLLDYLGVKALLQLDLRLGEGTGCAVAFPIIQSAVAFLNEMASFDSAGVSTK
;
A
#
# COMPACT_ATOMS: atom_id res chain seq x y z
N MET A 1 -20.09 42.60 4.50
CA MET A 1 -19.13 42.56 3.37
C MET A 1 -19.86 42.95 2.11
N LYS A 2 -19.20 43.68 1.21
CA LYS A 2 -19.85 44.33 0.05
C LYS A 2 -19.69 43.53 -1.26
N ASN A 3 -18.77 42.57 -1.35
CA ASN A 3 -18.55 41.74 -2.53
C ASN A 3 -17.92 40.37 -2.21
N LEU A 4 -17.86 39.47 -3.20
CA LEU A 4 -17.34 38.10 -3.06
C LEU A 4 -15.84 38.05 -2.72
N ASP A 5 -15.03 38.98 -3.23
CA ASP A 5 -13.59 39.03 -2.97
C ASP A 5 -13.31 39.27 -1.48
N GLU A 6 -14.04 40.19 -0.86
CA GLU A 6 -13.98 40.44 0.58
C GLU A 6 -14.35 39.19 1.40
N ILE A 7 -15.35 38.42 0.96
CA ILE A 7 -15.79 37.19 1.64
C ILE A 7 -14.72 36.11 1.54
N ILE A 8 -14.13 35.91 0.36
CA ILE A 8 -13.06 34.92 0.16
C ILE A 8 -11.84 35.24 1.02
N LYS A 9 -11.48 36.51 1.15
CA LYS A 9 -10.32 36.98 1.93
C LYS A 9 -10.56 36.92 3.44
N SER A 10 -11.78 37.23 3.89
CA SER A 10 -12.14 37.25 5.32
C SER A 10 -12.49 35.87 5.89
N ARG A 11 -12.84 34.90 5.02
CA ARG A 11 -13.12 33.51 5.42
C ARG A 11 -11.94 32.94 6.19
N ARG A 12 -12.21 32.44 7.40
CA ARG A 12 -11.19 31.91 8.30
C ARG A 12 -11.66 30.66 9.00
N ASP A 13 -10.68 29.88 9.43
CA ASP A 13 -10.87 28.71 10.27
C ASP A 13 -11.02 29.15 11.73
N THR A 14 -12.27 29.28 12.20
CA THR A 14 -12.58 29.87 13.51
C THR A 14 -12.47 28.83 14.62
N ARG A 15 -11.83 29.21 15.72
CA ARG A 15 -11.58 28.33 16.87
C ARG A 15 -12.28 28.74 18.16
N HIS A 16 -12.83 29.96 18.22
CA HIS A 16 -13.64 30.44 19.34
C HIS A 16 -14.91 31.11 18.84
N PHE A 17 -16.01 30.79 19.51
CA PHE A 17 -17.34 31.23 19.13
C PHE A 17 -18.04 31.90 20.31
N THR A 18 -18.92 32.86 20.04
CA THR A 18 -19.82 33.36 21.07
C THR A 18 -20.89 32.30 21.38
N SER A 19 -21.53 32.41 22.54
CA SER A 19 -22.66 31.57 22.92
C SER A 19 -23.98 31.97 22.24
N GLU A 20 -23.96 32.92 21.31
CA GLU A 20 -25.16 33.35 20.58
C GLU A 20 -25.63 32.21 19.66
N PRO A 21 -26.91 31.80 19.71
CA PRO A 21 -27.41 30.74 18.84
C PRO A 21 -27.35 31.17 17.37
N VAL A 22 -27.05 30.23 16.48
CA VAL A 22 -27.11 30.48 15.03
C VAL A 22 -28.59 30.47 14.60
N PRO A 23 -29.11 31.56 14.00
CA PRO A 23 -30.49 31.61 13.52
C PRO A 23 -30.73 30.55 12.44
N GLU A 24 -31.92 29.95 12.42
CA GLU A 24 -32.24 28.88 11.45
C GLU A 24 -32.12 29.36 10.01
N SER A 25 -32.52 30.60 9.73
CA SER A 25 -32.38 31.22 8.40
C SER A 25 -30.92 31.32 7.92
N VAL A 26 -29.96 31.42 8.85
CA VAL A 26 -28.53 31.43 8.54
C VAL A 26 -28.05 30.02 8.17
N ILE A 27 -28.51 29.01 8.91
CA ILE A 27 -28.18 27.60 8.67
C ILE A 27 -28.75 27.17 7.32
N GLU A 28 -30.02 27.47 7.04
CA GLU A 28 -30.70 27.15 5.79
C GLU A 28 -29.98 27.77 4.59
N LYS A 29 -29.68 29.08 4.65
CA LYS A 29 -28.95 29.76 3.57
C LYS A 29 -27.56 29.15 3.34
N ALA A 30 -26.85 28.77 4.42
CA ALA A 30 -25.54 28.16 4.33
C ALA A 30 -25.60 26.75 3.71
N LEU A 31 -26.51 25.89 4.16
CA LEU A 31 -26.71 24.55 3.61
C LEU A 31 -27.17 24.60 2.15
N GLN A 32 -28.02 25.56 1.79
CA GLN A 32 -28.43 25.79 0.41
C GLN A 32 -27.25 26.17 -0.49
N ALA A 33 -26.32 27.01 0.00
CA ALA A 33 -25.09 27.32 -0.71
C ALA A 33 -24.21 26.07 -0.89
N GLY A 34 -24.14 25.20 0.12
CA GLY A 34 -23.49 23.89 0.03
C GLY A 34 -24.11 22.98 -1.03
N HIS A 35 -25.45 22.94 -1.10
CA HIS A 35 -26.17 22.16 -2.12
C HIS A 35 -25.96 22.69 -3.54
N TYR A 36 -25.73 23.99 -3.73
CA TYR A 36 -25.37 24.57 -5.03
C TYR A 36 -23.91 24.31 -5.45
N ALA A 37 -23.10 23.65 -4.62
CA ALA A 37 -21.74 23.32 -5.00
C ALA A 37 -21.71 22.34 -6.18
N PRO A 38 -20.71 22.45 -7.07
CA PRO A 38 -20.56 21.51 -8.17
C PRO A 38 -20.40 20.09 -7.64
N SER A 39 -21.12 19.16 -8.26
CA SER A 39 -21.06 17.73 -7.95
C SER A 39 -20.74 16.95 -9.22
N VAL A 40 -19.77 16.04 -9.12
CA VAL A 40 -19.41 15.16 -10.24
C VAL A 40 -20.62 14.29 -10.58
N GLY A 41 -21.01 14.35 -11.86
CA GLY A 41 -22.14 13.59 -12.40
C GLY A 41 -23.50 13.91 -11.77
N LEU A 42 -23.63 15.04 -11.06
CA LEU A 42 -24.85 15.41 -10.32
C LEU A 42 -25.32 14.32 -9.34
N THR A 43 -24.36 13.64 -8.70
CA THR A 43 -24.61 12.49 -7.81
C THR A 43 -25.39 12.81 -6.53
N ASP A 44 -25.48 14.09 -6.13
CA ASP A 44 -26.10 14.56 -4.87
C ASP A 44 -25.66 13.74 -3.63
N ALA A 45 -24.39 13.33 -3.64
CA ALA A 45 -23.81 12.45 -2.65
C ALA A 45 -23.56 13.13 -1.30
N THR A 46 -23.49 14.47 -1.26
CA THR A 46 -23.16 15.21 -0.04
C THR A 46 -24.35 15.22 0.92
N LYS A 47 -24.14 14.81 2.17
CA LYS A 47 -25.14 14.79 3.24
C LYS A 47 -24.68 15.64 4.43
N TYR A 48 -25.62 16.23 5.15
CA TYR A 48 -25.36 17.15 6.26
C TYR A 48 -26.08 16.70 7.53
N TYR A 49 -25.39 16.73 8.67
CA TYR A 49 -25.97 16.41 9.98
C TYR A 49 -25.71 17.55 10.96
N LEU A 50 -26.77 18.07 11.57
CA LEU A 50 -26.72 19.17 12.54
C LEU A 50 -26.71 18.63 13.96
N ILE A 51 -25.73 19.05 14.76
CA ILE A 51 -25.54 18.63 16.15
C ILE A 51 -25.78 19.83 17.07
N LYS A 52 -27.02 19.94 17.57
CA LYS A 52 -27.42 20.98 18.55
C LYS A 52 -27.32 20.51 20.00
N SER A 53 -27.24 19.18 20.24
CA SER A 53 -27.23 18.60 21.59
C SER A 53 -25.86 18.71 22.26
N ASP A 54 -25.81 19.36 23.42
CA ASP A 54 -24.60 19.47 24.23
C ASP A 54 -24.07 18.11 24.70
N VAL A 55 -24.97 17.15 24.94
CA VAL A 55 -24.59 15.77 25.31
C VAL A 55 -23.80 15.10 24.18
N ILE A 56 -24.24 15.28 22.93
CA ILE A 56 -23.55 14.73 21.76
C ILE A 56 -22.24 15.47 21.50
N LYS A 57 -22.22 16.81 21.58
CA LYS A 57 -20.98 17.61 21.45
C LYS A 57 -19.92 17.18 22.47
N LYS A 58 -20.33 16.94 23.73
CA LYS A 58 -19.43 16.45 24.78
C LYS A 58 -18.92 15.04 24.50
N ALA A 59 -19.76 14.13 24.01
CA ALA A 59 -19.34 12.79 23.62
C ALA A 59 -18.33 12.83 22.45
N ILE A 60 -18.56 13.68 21.46
CA ILE A 60 -17.63 13.93 20.35
C ILE A 60 -16.29 14.45 20.88
N LYS A 61 -16.29 15.44 21.78
CA LYS A 61 -15.06 15.96 22.40
C LYS A 61 -14.29 14.87 23.14
N ASN A 62 -14.98 14.04 23.93
CA ASN A 62 -14.34 12.92 24.64
C ASN A 62 -13.68 11.93 23.68
N LEU A 63 -14.36 11.59 22.58
CA LEU A 63 -13.80 10.73 21.53
C LEU A 63 -12.48 11.29 20.97
N PHE A 64 -12.41 12.61 20.76
CA PHE A 64 -11.18 13.27 20.33
C PHE A 64 -10.07 13.24 21.39
N LEU A 65 -10.41 13.45 22.66
CA LEU A 65 -9.46 13.42 23.79
C LEU A 65 -8.87 12.02 24.02
N ASP A 66 -9.68 10.96 23.87
CA ASP A 66 -9.23 9.57 24.08
C ASP A 66 -8.25 9.10 23.00
N PHE A 67 -8.40 9.60 21.77
CA PHE A 67 -7.45 9.31 20.70
C PHE A 67 -6.11 10.04 20.89
N ASP A 68 -6.13 11.26 21.43
CA ASP A 68 -4.92 12.05 21.64
C ASP A 68 -3.99 11.45 22.70
N LYS A 69 -4.55 10.85 23.76
CA LYS A 69 -3.77 10.07 24.75
C LYS A 69 -2.98 8.92 24.10
N LYS A 70 -3.46 8.36 22.98
CA LYS A 70 -2.76 7.32 22.21
C LYS A 70 -1.73 7.90 21.23
N ALA A 71 -2.00 9.08 20.66
CA ALA A 71 -1.13 9.75 19.68
C ALA A 71 0.01 10.60 20.31
N ALA A 72 -0.10 10.98 21.59
CA ALA A 72 0.91 11.75 22.32
C ALA A 72 2.25 10.98 22.51
N ASN A 73 2.26 9.66 22.35
CA ASN A 73 3.46 8.82 22.51
C ASN A 73 4.42 8.82 21.31
N GLN A 74 4.14 9.59 20.25
CA GLN A 74 5.01 9.72 19.08
C GLN A 74 5.01 11.18 18.59
N THR A 75 6.19 11.84 18.52
CA THR A 75 6.57 13.15 17.90
C THR A 75 6.86 14.39 18.79
N ASP A 76 7.49 15.40 18.16
CA ASP A 76 8.84 15.92 18.48
C ASP A 76 8.95 17.28 19.21
N THR A 77 7.89 17.87 19.78
CA THR A 77 8.04 18.94 20.82
C THR A 77 6.72 19.20 21.57
N ALA A 78 6.77 19.20 22.91
CA ALA A 78 5.59 19.22 23.80
C ALA A 78 4.84 20.57 23.87
N ALA A 79 5.52 21.70 23.64
CA ALA A 79 4.98 23.03 23.93
C ALA A 79 3.97 23.54 22.89
N GLN A 80 4.24 23.37 21.60
CA GLN A 80 3.34 23.84 20.52
C GLN A 80 2.13 22.94 20.31
N LYS A 81 2.28 21.63 20.57
CA LYS A 81 1.23 20.61 20.42
C LYS A 81 0.12 20.79 21.47
N THR A 82 0.52 20.96 22.74
CA THR A 82 -0.41 21.16 23.88
C THR A 82 -1.26 22.42 23.70
N GLN A 83 -0.66 23.53 23.26
CA GLN A 83 -1.37 24.81 23.10
C GLN A 83 -2.34 24.80 21.90
N TYR A 84 -2.01 24.09 20.82
CA TYR A 84 -2.86 24.01 19.62
C TYR A 84 -4.01 23.00 19.73
N GLN A 85 -3.80 21.92 20.47
CA GLN A 85 -4.83 20.91 20.71
C GLN A 85 -5.91 21.42 21.67
N ALA A 86 -5.52 22.16 22.72
CA ALA A 86 -6.46 22.81 23.64
C ALA A 86 -7.43 23.75 22.89
N LEU A 87 -6.89 24.60 22.00
CA LEU A 87 -7.67 25.59 21.24
C LEU A 87 -8.68 24.96 20.25
N LYS A 88 -8.43 23.75 19.72
CA LYS A 88 -9.37 23.11 18.77
C LYS A 88 -10.54 22.41 19.44
N LEU A 89 -10.33 21.86 20.62
CA LEU A 89 -11.31 20.98 21.27
C LEU A 89 -12.29 21.75 22.15
N GLU A 90 -11.90 22.91 22.65
CA GLU A 90 -12.81 23.84 23.36
C GLU A 90 -13.92 24.34 22.43
N ALA A 91 -13.58 24.61 21.16
CA ALA A 91 -14.51 24.99 20.11
C ALA A 91 -15.70 24.02 19.91
N ILE A 92 -15.53 22.73 20.22
CA ILE A 92 -16.58 21.71 20.01
C ILE A 92 -17.76 21.96 20.95
N GLU A 93 -17.49 22.35 22.19
CA GLU A 93 -18.53 22.64 23.19
C GLU A 93 -18.98 24.11 23.10
N GLU A 94 -18.05 25.04 22.89
CA GLU A 94 -18.32 26.48 22.75
C GLU A 94 -19.25 26.81 21.57
N ALA A 95 -19.09 26.10 20.46
CA ALA A 95 -19.89 26.39 19.28
C ALA A 95 -21.37 26.07 19.53
N PRO A 96 -22.28 27.01 19.23
CA PRO A 96 -23.72 26.80 19.35
C PRO A 96 -24.24 25.70 18.43
N LEU A 97 -23.52 25.38 17.33
CA LEU A 97 -23.89 24.36 16.37
C LEU A 97 -22.68 23.52 15.95
N GLY A 98 -22.81 22.19 16.00
CA GLY A 98 -21.96 21.27 15.25
C GLY A 98 -22.57 20.93 13.89
N LEU A 99 -21.75 20.79 12.87
CA LEU A 99 -22.13 20.36 11.53
C LEU A 99 -21.21 19.23 11.08
N VAL A 100 -21.77 18.10 10.68
CA VAL A 100 -21.03 17.04 10.00
C VAL A 100 -21.40 17.09 8.53
N ILE A 101 -20.39 17.23 7.68
CA ILE A 101 -20.53 17.09 6.23
C ILE A 101 -20.05 15.69 5.89
N CYS A 102 -20.87 14.92 5.20
CA CYS A 102 -20.58 13.56 4.74
C CYS A 102 -20.71 13.46 3.24
N TYR A 103 -20.13 12.42 2.67
CA TYR A 103 -20.48 11.96 1.33
C TYR A 103 -20.95 10.50 1.38
N ASP A 104 -22.03 10.21 0.66
CA ASP A 104 -22.61 8.89 0.54
C ASP A 104 -21.93 8.13 -0.60
N ARG A 105 -21.21 7.05 -0.26
CA ARG A 105 -20.54 6.20 -1.25
C ARG A 105 -21.50 5.28 -2.00
N SER A 106 -22.72 5.07 -1.51
CA SER A 106 -23.67 4.17 -2.17
C SER A 106 -24.07 4.63 -3.58
N VAL A 107 -23.89 5.92 -3.89
CA VAL A 107 -24.11 6.47 -5.24
C VAL A 107 -23.17 5.86 -6.28
N LEU A 108 -22.03 5.29 -5.87
CA LEU A 108 -21.10 4.54 -6.75
C LEU A 108 -21.64 3.18 -7.16
N ASN A 109 -22.68 2.67 -6.50
CA ASN A 109 -23.29 1.39 -6.86
C ASN A 109 -24.09 1.48 -8.18
N ASN A 110 -24.32 2.69 -8.70
CA ASN A 110 -25.00 2.95 -9.95
C ASN A 110 -24.09 3.73 -10.91
N PHE A 111 -24.16 3.42 -12.21
CA PHE A 111 -23.37 4.10 -13.21
C PHE A 111 -23.69 5.60 -13.26
N THR A 112 -22.68 6.44 -13.00
CA THR A 112 -22.80 7.90 -13.08
C THR A 112 -21.63 8.51 -13.85
N ILE A 113 -21.91 9.35 -14.83
CA ILE A 113 -20.89 9.99 -15.68
C ILE A 113 -19.89 10.77 -14.81
N GLY A 114 -18.59 10.55 -15.02
CA GLY A 114 -17.51 11.22 -14.27
C GLY A 114 -17.06 10.51 -12.99
N THR A 115 -17.76 9.48 -12.52
CA THR A 115 -17.36 8.68 -11.33
C THR A 115 -16.45 7.49 -11.66
N VAL A 116 -16.46 7.02 -12.92
CA VAL A 116 -15.71 5.86 -13.42
C VAL A 116 -14.18 6.07 -13.43
N GLY A 117 -13.71 7.32 -13.36
CA GLY A 117 -12.29 7.67 -13.42
C GLY A 117 -11.60 7.91 -12.06
N SER A 118 -12.35 8.14 -10.98
CA SER A 118 -11.79 8.36 -9.64
C SER A 118 -12.88 8.30 -8.55
N ASN A 119 -12.78 7.32 -7.65
CA ASN A 119 -13.68 7.20 -6.49
C ASN A 119 -13.61 8.42 -5.56
N GLU A 120 -12.51 9.19 -5.57
CA GLU A 120 -12.33 10.40 -4.75
C GLU A 120 -13.14 11.61 -5.27
N ALA A 121 -13.65 11.55 -6.49
CA ALA A 121 -14.40 12.65 -7.11
C ALA A 121 -15.64 13.08 -6.29
N ILE A 122 -16.28 12.12 -5.63
CA ILE A 122 -17.43 12.35 -4.75
C ILE A 122 -17.01 13.10 -3.48
N LYS A 123 -15.88 12.72 -2.89
CA LYS A 123 -15.28 13.41 -1.74
C LYS A 123 -14.94 14.85 -2.09
N PHE A 124 -14.37 15.11 -3.28
CA PHE A 124 -14.08 16.46 -3.73
C PHE A 124 -15.34 17.31 -3.92
N SER A 125 -16.43 16.70 -4.36
CA SER A 125 -17.75 17.37 -4.42
C SER A 125 -18.21 17.83 -3.04
N ALA A 126 -18.04 17.00 -2.00
CA ALA A 126 -18.32 17.39 -0.61
C ALA A 126 -17.38 18.49 -0.09
N VAL A 127 -16.11 18.53 -0.53
CA VAL A 127 -15.17 19.63 -0.21
C VAL A 127 -15.65 20.95 -0.82
N CYS A 128 -16.13 20.95 -2.06
CA CYS A 128 -16.73 22.14 -2.68
C CYS A 128 -17.96 22.62 -1.90
N ALA A 129 -18.82 21.70 -1.45
CA ALA A 129 -19.95 22.03 -0.60
C ALA A 129 -19.53 22.68 0.72
N ALA A 130 -18.52 22.12 1.40
CA ALA A 130 -17.96 22.71 2.61
C ALA A 130 -17.43 24.13 2.39
N GLN A 131 -16.74 24.38 1.27
CA GLN A 131 -16.24 25.71 0.93
C GLN A 131 -17.39 26.72 0.71
N ASN A 132 -18.45 26.33 0.00
CA ASN A 132 -19.62 27.20 -0.23
C ASN A 132 -20.34 27.54 1.08
N ILE A 133 -20.53 26.55 1.96
CA ILE A 133 -21.10 26.76 3.30
C ILE A 133 -20.25 27.78 4.06
N TRP A 134 -18.91 27.65 4.03
CA TRP A 134 -18.01 28.56 4.71
C TRP A 134 -18.14 30.01 4.24
N LEU A 135 -18.20 30.20 2.92
CA LEU A 135 -18.34 31.53 2.31
C LEU A 135 -19.71 32.14 2.64
N SER A 136 -20.78 31.35 2.60
CA SER A 136 -22.13 31.80 2.95
C SER A 136 -22.26 32.16 4.44
N LEU A 137 -21.65 31.39 5.34
CA LEU A 137 -21.58 31.74 6.76
C LEU A 137 -20.83 33.06 6.95
N THR A 138 -19.67 33.19 6.28
CA THR A 138 -18.84 34.39 6.32
C THR A 138 -19.64 35.62 5.90
N GLU A 139 -20.30 35.57 4.74
CA GLU A 139 -21.19 36.64 4.22
C GLU A 139 -22.19 37.13 5.29
N GLN A 140 -22.75 36.20 6.07
CA GLN A 140 -23.79 36.43 7.06
C GLN A 140 -23.24 36.88 8.43
N GLY A 141 -21.93 37.04 8.58
CA GLY A 141 -21.27 37.40 9.84
C GLY A 141 -21.02 36.22 10.79
N TYR A 142 -21.17 35.00 10.31
CA TYR A 142 -20.87 33.75 11.02
C TYR A 142 -19.60 33.13 10.46
N SER A 143 -19.12 32.06 11.09
CA SER A 143 -18.00 31.29 10.57
C SER A 143 -18.15 29.82 10.94
N MET A 144 -17.24 29.01 10.41
CA MET A 144 -17.05 27.65 10.89
C MET A 144 -15.58 27.35 11.18
N GLY A 145 -15.34 26.25 11.89
CA GLY A 145 -14.02 25.74 12.25
C GLY A 145 -13.91 24.25 11.96
N TRP A 146 -12.85 23.83 11.28
CA TRP A 146 -12.68 22.41 10.90
C TRP A 146 -11.99 21.61 12.01
N VAL A 147 -12.66 20.60 12.52
CA VAL A 147 -12.08 19.58 13.42
C VAL A 147 -11.90 18.27 12.64
N SER A 148 -10.64 17.88 12.44
CA SER A 148 -10.28 16.66 11.71
C SER A 148 -10.67 15.44 12.53
N ILE A 149 -11.39 14.50 11.93
CA ILE A 149 -11.80 13.25 12.59
C ILE A 149 -10.61 12.30 12.65
N LEU A 150 -10.28 11.82 13.86
CA LEU A 150 -9.12 10.96 14.08
C LEU A 150 -9.49 9.48 14.15
N ASN A 151 -10.73 9.15 14.53
CA ASN A 151 -11.27 7.79 14.52
C ASN A 151 -12.66 7.77 13.86
N TYR A 152 -12.70 7.49 12.56
CA TYR A 152 -13.93 7.48 11.78
C TYR A 152 -14.92 6.41 12.21
N SER A 153 -14.46 5.23 12.63
CA SER A 153 -15.34 4.12 13.02
C SER A 153 -16.15 4.46 14.27
N GLN A 154 -15.48 4.85 15.35
CA GLN A 154 -16.16 5.24 16.60
C GLN A 154 -16.99 6.52 16.43
N PHE A 155 -16.53 7.46 15.58
CA PHE A 155 -17.29 8.68 15.28
C PHE A 155 -18.60 8.36 14.53
N LYS A 156 -18.58 7.44 13.57
CA LYS A 156 -19.78 6.97 12.86
C LYS A 156 -20.72 6.22 13.79
N GLU A 157 -20.19 5.34 14.63
CA GLU A 157 -20.97 4.62 15.64
C GLU A 157 -21.67 5.58 16.61
N LEU A 158 -20.94 6.55 17.15
CA LEU A 158 -21.46 7.57 18.06
C LEU A 158 -22.63 8.35 17.46
N LEU A 159 -22.58 8.64 16.15
CA LEU A 159 -23.59 9.42 15.44
C LEU A 159 -24.65 8.56 14.73
N GLY A 160 -24.55 7.22 14.80
CA GLY A 160 -25.45 6.32 14.08
C GLY A 160 -25.37 6.46 12.55
N LEU A 161 -24.22 6.82 12.00
CA LEU A 161 -24.02 6.97 10.56
C LEU A 161 -23.89 5.60 9.89
N GLY A 162 -24.62 5.38 8.81
CA GLY A 162 -24.57 4.13 8.03
C GLY A 162 -23.18 3.85 7.44
N GLU A 163 -22.92 2.59 7.10
CA GLU A 163 -21.60 2.13 6.60
C GLU A 163 -21.12 2.91 5.36
N ASN A 164 -22.04 3.26 4.45
CA ASN A 164 -21.72 3.99 3.23
C ASN A 164 -21.51 5.51 3.42
N MET A 165 -21.84 6.05 4.60
CA MET A 165 -21.68 7.48 4.90
C MET A 165 -20.26 7.76 5.38
N GLU A 166 -19.50 8.52 4.60
CA GLU A 166 -18.14 8.92 4.98
C GLU A 166 -18.13 10.39 5.45
N PRO A 167 -17.83 10.65 6.72
CA PRO A 167 -17.61 12.01 7.20
C PRO A 167 -16.42 12.68 6.51
N LEU A 168 -16.61 13.91 6.02
CA LEU A 168 -15.53 14.78 5.58
C LEU A 168 -14.82 15.42 6.78
N GLY A 169 -15.58 15.79 7.81
CA GLY A 169 -15.08 16.44 9.02
C GLY A 169 -16.21 16.85 9.96
N TYR A 170 -15.85 17.20 11.20
CA TYR A 170 -16.75 17.87 12.14
C TYR A 170 -16.46 19.37 12.12
N PHE A 171 -17.50 20.17 11.91
CA PHE A 171 -17.41 21.61 11.76
C PHE A 171 -18.12 22.29 12.92
N CYS A 172 -17.39 23.11 13.67
CA CYS A 172 -17.96 24.00 14.67
C CYS A 172 -18.53 25.23 13.96
N VAL A 173 -19.78 25.61 14.19
CA VAL A 173 -20.45 26.74 13.51
C VAL A 173 -20.98 27.72 14.55
N GLY A 174 -20.71 29.01 14.35
CA GLY A 174 -21.15 30.05 15.26
C GLY A 174 -20.64 31.43 14.85
N LYS A 175 -20.98 32.45 15.65
CA LYS A 175 -20.43 33.80 15.48
C LYS A 175 -19.02 33.84 16.09
N PRO A 176 -17.99 34.32 15.39
CA PRO A 176 -16.64 34.39 15.94
C PRO A 176 -16.58 35.23 17.22
N ALA A 177 -15.94 34.73 18.28
CA ALA A 177 -15.77 35.46 19.53
C ALA A 177 -14.83 36.68 19.42
N THR A 178 -13.94 36.65 18.43
CA THR A 178 -13.00 37.72 18.11
C THR A 178 -12.89 37.90 16.59
N ASP A 179 -12.56 39.12 16.17
CA ASP A 179 -12.41 39.49 14.77
C ASP A 179 -10.99 39.26 14.21
N TYR A 180 -10.01 39.01 15.07
CA TYR A 180 -8.60 38.68 14.76
C TYR A 180 -8.01 39.55 13.63
N ASP A 181 -8.33 40.84 13.60
CA ASP A 181 -7.88 41.79 12.57
C ASP A 181 -8.06 41.29 11.12
N ASN A 182 -9.08 40.44 10.88
CA ASN A 182 -9.31 39.76 9.59
C ASN A 182 -8.16 38.84 9.11
N GLN A 183 -7.35 38.31 10.02
CA GLN A 183 -6.29 37.33 9.72
C GLN A 183 -6.57 35.94 10.35
N PRO A 184 -6.11 34.83 9.74
CA PRO A 184 -6.14 33.52 10.38
C PRO A 184 -5.31 33.51 11.68
N MET A 185 -5.84 32.92 12.75
CA MET A 185 -5.17 32.85 14.06
C MET A 185 -3.74 32.30 13.99
N LEU A 186 -3.48 31.34 13.10
CA LEU A 186 -2.12 30.77 12.92
C LEU A 186 -1.11 31.75 12.31
N GLN A 187 -1.57 32.73 11.54
CA GLN A 187 -0.69 33.80 11.03
C GLN A 187 -0.37 34.79 12.15
N GLN A 188 -1.36 35.17 12.96
CA GLN A 188 -1.14 36.05 14.13
C GLN A 188 -0.21 35.42 15.16
N LEU A 189 -0.29 34.10 15.36
CA LEU A 189 0.60 33.34 16.24
C LEU A 189 1.98 33.06 15.61
N ASN A 190 2.31 33.65 14.45
CA ASN A 190 3.58 33.47 13.72
C ASN A 190 3.95 32.01 13.40
N TRP A 191 2.95 31.13 13.26
CA TRP A 191 3.20 29.71 12.96
C TRP A 191 3.56 29.45 11.50
N LYS A 192 2.85 30.08 10.57
CA LYS A 192 3.11 29.98 9.12
C LYS A 192 2.45 31.14 8.39
N GLN A 193 3.16 31.76 7.47
CA GLN A 193 2.61 32.80 6.59
C GLN A 193 2.10 32.16 5.29
N LYS A 194 0.97 32.66 4.80
CA LYS A 194 0.42 32.25 3.50
C LYS A 194 1.16 33.02 2.41
N SER A 195 1.50 32.34 1.31
CA SER A 195 2.01 33.02 0.11
C SER A 195 1.01 34.06 -0.39
N GLU A 196 1.49 35.24 -0.80
CA GLU A 196 0.65 36.31 -1.35
C GLU A 196 0.11 35.98 -2.74
N SER A 197 0.81 35.12 -3.49
CA SER A 197 0.43 34.71 -4.85
C SER A 197 0.46 33.18 -5.01
N PRO A 198 -0.41 32.61 -5.87
CA PRO A 198 -0.33 31.20 -6.22
C PRO A 198 0.95 30.90 -7.01
N SER A 199 1.51 29.71 -6.84
CA SER A 199 2.52 29.20 -7.76
C SER A 199 1.80 28.72 -9.03
N VAL A 200 2.16 29.29 -10.18
CA VAL A 200 1.57 28.97 -11.47
C VAL A 200 2.70 28.52 -12.40
N GLU A 201 2.61 27.29 -12.89
CA GLU A 201 3.49 26.75 -13.92
C GLU A 201 2.63 26.33 -15.11
N GLU A 202 2.93 26.87 -16.30
CA GLU A 202 2.25 26.48 -17.52
C GLU A 202 2.89 25.22 -18.10
N ILE A 203 2.14 24.12 -18.09
CA ILE A 203 2.58 22.86 -18.69
C ILE A 203 2.36 22.95 -20.21
N THR A 204 3.39 23.39 -20.93
CA THR A 204 3.35 23.59 -22.39
C THR A 204 3.73 22.33 -23.18
N LYS A 205 4.26 21.31 -22.50
CA LYS A 205 4.62 20.04 -23.11
C LYS A 205 3.59 19.00 -22.71
N VAL A 206 2.99 18.36 -23.70
CA VAL A 206 2.34 17.07 -23.47
C VAL A 206 3.48 16.11 -23.11
N HIS A 207 3.53 15.71 -21.85
CA HIS A 207 4.21 14.48 -21.52
C HIS A 207 3.44 13.36 -22.21
N GLN A 208 3.86 12.99 -23.42
CA GLN A 208 3.62 11.64 -23.88
C GLN A 208 4.33 10.79 -22.84
N LYS A 209 3.57 10.26 -21.88
CA LYS A 209 3.92 8.95 -21.38
C LYS A 209 3.97 8.13 -22.66
N ASP A 210 5.18 7.80 -23.09
CA ASP A 210 5.34 6.73 -24.04
C ASP A 210 4.35 5.65 -23.60
N LYS A 211 3.53 5.14 -24.54
CA LYS A 211 3.00 3.78 -24.34
C LYS A 211 4.18 3.03 -23.76
N ILE A 212 4.01 2.39 -22.60
CA ILE A 212 5.04 1.51 -22.07
C ILE A 212 5.21 0.44 -23.15
N SER A 213 6.05 0.73 -24.14
CA SER A 213 6.71 -0.21 -24.98
C SER A 213 7.54 -0.96 -23.97
N VAL A 214 7.18 -2.22 -23.78
CA VAL A 214 8.08 -3.21 -23.20
C VAL A 214 9.44 -2.91 -23.84
N PRO A 215 10.45 -2.46 -23.07
CA PRO A 215 11.70 -2.05 -23.66
C PRO A 215 12.23 -3.20 -24.50
N GLU A 216 12.47 -2.94 -25.79
CA GLU A 216 13.16 -3.92 -26.62
C GLU A 216 14.52 -4.18 -25.97
N PHE A 217 14.68 -5.41 -25.47
CA PHE A 217 15.83 -5.86 -24.71
C PHE A 217 17.06 -5.96 -25.62
N LYS A 218 17.75 -4.83 -25.83
CA LYS A 218 19.09 -4.85 -26.44
C LYS A 218 20.09 -5.34 -25.41
N THR A 219 20.49 -6.60 -25.55
CA THR A 219 21.57 -7.20 -24.76
C THR A 219 22.90 -6.93 -25.48
N ALA A 220 23.87 -6.35 -24.77
CA ALA A 220 25.26 -6.38 -25.20
C ALA A 220 25.82 -7.79 -24.91
N ILE A 221 25.70 -8.69 -25.88
CA ILE A 221 25.96 -10.14 -25.71
C ILE A 221 27.46 -10.46 -25.53
N LEU A 222 28.37 -9.64 -26.06
CA LEU A 222 29.81 -9.94 -26.04
C LEU A 222 30.47 -9.77 -24.66
N ASP A 223 30.11 -8.74 -23.89
CA ASP A 223 30.74 -8.51 -22.57
C ASP A 223 30.29 -9.54 -21.51
N THR A 224 29.11 -10.15 -21.70
CA THR A 224 28.53 -11.08 -20.71
C THR A 224 29.14 -12.47 -20.73
N ILE A 225 29.58 -12.95 -21.91
CA ILE A 225 30.23 -14.27 -22.04
C ILE A 225 31.58 -14.28 -21.32
N HIS A 226 32.39 -13.23 -21.54
CA HIS A 226 33.69 -13.10 -20.89
C HIS A 226 33.59 -13.01 -19.36
N LEU A 227 32.57 -12.33 -18.82
CA LEU A 227 32.36 -12.26 -17.38
C LEU A 227 31.97 -13.63 -16.79
N SER A 228 31.07 -14.36 -17.45
CA SER A 228 30.61 -15.68 -16.97
C SER A 228 31.76 -16.69 -16.90
N GLU A 229 32.62 -16.71 -17.91
CA GLU A 229 33.82 -17.56 -17.96
C GLU A 229 34.84 -17.14 -16.90
N ALA A 230 35.08 -15.83 -16.72
CA ALA A 230 36.00 -15.32 -15.72
C ALA A 230 35.51 -15.60 -14.28
N LEU A 231 34.20 -15.52 -14.02
CA LEU A 231 33.61 -15.93 -12.74
C LEU A 231 33.81 -17.42 -12.48
N GLN A 232 33.53 -18.26 -13.49
CA GLN A 232 33.72 -19.71 -13.37
C GLN A 232 35.19 -20.04 -13.08
N TYR A 233 36.12 -19.44 -13.83
CA TYR A 233 37.55 -19.60 -13.60
C TYR A 233 37.95 -19.17 -12.18
N LYS A 234 37.47 -18.02 -11.70
CA LYS A 234 37.76 -17.54 -10.34
C LYS A 234 37.23 -18.49 -9.25
N ILE A 235 36.06 -19.09 -9.47
CA ILE A 235 35.46 -20.08 -8.56
C ILE A 235 36.28 -21.39 -8.54
N ASP A 236 36.71 -21.86 -9.71
CA ASP A 236 37.44 -23.12 -9.85
C ASP A 236 38.87 -23.01 -9.31
N GLN A 237 39.48 -21.83 -9.35
CA GLN A 237 40.80 -21.57 -8.79
C GLN A 237 40.83 -21.45 -7.26
N LYS A 238 39.68 -21.45 -6.57
CA LYS A 238 39.65 -21.47 -5.09
C LYS A 238 40.21 -22.79 -4.57
N THR A 239 40.88 -22.75 -3.42
CA THR A 239 41.56 -23.87 -2.73
C THR A 239 40.62 -25.00 -2.26
N LYS A 240 39.89 -25.61 -3.20
CA LYS A 240 38.89 -26.66 -3.02
C LYS A 240 38.84 -27.55 -4.26
N PRO A 241 38.37 -28.80 -4.16
CA PRO A 241 38.00 -29.56 -5.35
C PRO A 241 36.91 -28.83 -6.16
N THR A 242 36.99 -28.86 -7.49
CA THR A 242 36.00 -28.25 -8.38
C THR A 242 34.59 -28.75 -8.06
N GLY A 243 33.63 -27.83 -7.92
CA GLY A 243 32.24 -28.15 -7.61
C GLY A 243 31.94 -28.57 -6.17
N SER A 244 32.93 -28.67 -5.28
CA SER A 244 32.74 -29.18 -3.91
C SER A 244 31.90 -28.30 -2.99
N LEU A 245 31.70 -27.01 -3.31
CA LEU A 245 30.77 -26.13 -2.58
C LEU A 245 29.35 -26.12 -3.17
N GLY A 246 29.09 -26.92 -4.22
CA GLY A 246 27.76 -27.17 -4.76
C GLY A 246 26.99 -25.89 -5.11
N VAL A 247 25.81 -25.70 -4.49
CA VAL A 247 24.91 -24.58 -4.78
C VAL A 247 25.53 -23.20 -4.51
N LEU A 248 26.50 -23.10 -3.58
CA LEU A 248 27.18 -21.84 -3.30
C LEU A 248 27.96 -21.36 -4.53
N GLU A 249 28.57 -22.28 -5.29
CA GLU A 249 29.30 -21.93 -6.51
C GLU A 249 28.37 -21.36 -7.59
N VAL A 250 27.20 -22.00 -7.75
CA VAL A 250 26.15 -21.54 -8.68
C VAL A 250 25.65 -20.15 -8.27
N LEU A 251 25.36 -19.95 -6.99
CA LEU A 251 24.91 -18.65 -6.46
C LEU A 251 25.97 -17.56 -6.63
N ALA A 252 27.23 -17.84 -6.32
CA ALA A 252 28.30 -16.85 -6.42
C ALA A 252 28.49 -16.38 -7.87
N LYS A 253 28.43 -17.33 -8.83
CA LYS A 253 28.45 -17.02 -10.25
C LYS A 253 27.25 -16.17 -10.64
N GLN A 254 26.03 -16.58 -10.28
CA GLN A 254 24.81 -15.83 -10.58
C GLN A 254 24.87 -14.40 -10.03
N ILE A 255 25.28 -14.21 -8.77
CA ILE A 255 25.38 -12.89 -8.14
C ILE A 255 26.44 -12.04 -8.84
N GLY A 256 27.60 -12.62 -9.17
CA GLY A 256 28.63 -11.93 -9.96
C GLY A 256 28.14 -11.48 -11.33
N GLU A 257 27.35 -12.31 -12.02
CA GLU A 257 26.73 -11.98 -13.31
C GLU A 257 25.68 -10.87 -13.15
N VAL A 258 24.82 -10.94 -12.14
CA VAL A 258 23.80 -9.91 -11.89
C VAL A 258 24.46 -8.56 -11.56
N PHE A 259 25.47 -8.56 -10.70
CA PHE A 259 26.19 -7.35 -10.28
C PHE A 259 27.26 -6.90 -11.28
N GLN A 260 27.52 -7.69 -12.32
CA GLN A 260 28.53 -7.41 -13.36
C GLN A 260 29.94 -7.23 -12.78
N THR A 261 30.36 -8.12 -11.88
CA THR A 261 31.66 -8.05 -11.19
C THR A 261 32.20 -9.42 -10.79
N LEU A 262 33.53 -9.56 -10.74
CA LEU A 262 34.24 -10.73 -10.19
C LEU A 262 34.35 -10.71 -8.66
N GLU A 263 33.93 -9.61 -8.03
CA GLU A 263 34.00 -9.40 -6.58
C GLU A 263 32.65 -8.87 -6.08
N PRO A 264 31.59 -9.69 -6.15
CA PRO A 264 30.26 -9.25 -5.77
C PRO A 264 30.24 -8.84 -4.29
N LYS A 265 29.44 -7.82 -3.96
CA LYS A 265 29.14 -7.44 -2.57
C LYS A 265 27.66 -7.15 -2.46
N ILE A 266 27.00 -7.68 -1.45
CA ILE A 266 25.59 -7.37 -1.16
C ILE A 266 25.57 -6.10 -0.31
N LEU A 267 24.86 -5.08 -0.80
CA LEU A 267 24.78 -3.75 -0.19
C LEU A 267 23.32 -3.44 0.13
N GLU A 268 23.12 -2.91 1.34
CA GLU A 268 21.81 -2.42 1.82
C GLU A 268 20.66 -3.40 1.57
N PRO A 269 20.79 -4.70 1.93
CA PRO A 269 19.76 -5.69 1.66
C PRO A 269 18.44 -5.25 2.26
N THR A 270 17.40 -5.21 1.44
CA THR A 270 16.08 -4.71 1.82
C THR A 270 15.03 -5.79 1.61
N LEU A 271 14.10 -5.96 2.54
CA LEU A 271 12.95 -6.83 2.40
C LEU A 271 11.68 -6.00 2.50
N VAL A 272 10.76 -6.22 1.55
CA VAL A 272 9.52 -5.45 1.45
C VAL A 272 8.33 -6.38 1.60
N VAL A 273 7.50 -6.14 2.61
CA VAL A 273 6.24 -6.87 2.84
C VAL A 273 5.09 -6.04 2.30
N PHE A 274 4.38 -6.58 1.30
CA PHE A 274 3.19 -5.94 0.73
C PHE A 274 1.92 -6.53 1.36
N ALA A 275 1.08 -5.66 1.92
CA ALA A 275 -0.13 -6.07 2.61
C ALA A 275 -1.40 -5.61 1.87
N ALA A 276 -2.34 -6.53 1.63
CA ALA A 276 -3.65 -6.21 1.08
C ALA A 276 -4.71 -7.25 1.47
N ASP A 277 -5.96 -6.82 1.55
CA ASP A 277 -7.10 -7.71 1.79
C ASP A 277 -7.72 -8.19 0.47
N HIS A 278 -8.32 -9.39 0.51
CA HIS A 278 -8.92 -10.01 -0.68
C HIS A 278 -10.42 -10.22 -0.51
N GLY A 279 -11.23 -9.81 -1.49
CA GLY A 279 -12.68 -9.98 -1.43
C GLY A 279 -13.13 -11.45 -1.35
N ILE A 280 -12.31 -12.39 -1.88
CA ILE A 280 -12.58 -13.82 -1.77
C ILE A 280 -12.63 -14.32 -0.31
N ALA A 281 -11.99 -13.59 0.63
CA ALA A 281 -12.01 -13.93 2.05
C ALA A 281 -13.41 -13.93 2.66
N ALA A 282 -14.38 -13.22 2.07
CA ALA A 282 -15.78 -13.20 2.50
C ALA A 282 -16.52 -14.54 2.30
N HIS A 283 -15.90 -15.53 1.65
CA HIS A 283 -16.50 -16.81 1.28
C HIS A 283 -15.86 -18.02 2.00
N ASP A 284 -15.42 -17.84 3.24
CA ASP A 284 -14.87 -18.90 4.12
C ASP A 284 -13.67 -19.67 3.55
N VAL A 285 -12.89 -19.04 2.66
CA VAL A 285 -11.68 -19.65 2.09
C VAL A 285 -10.44 -19.58 3.01
N SER A 286 -10.59 -18.98 4.19
CA SER A 286 -9.54 -18.80 5.21
C SER A 286 -10.01 -19.31 6.57
N ALA A 287 -9.07 -19.78 7.39
CA ALA A 287 -9.33 -20.11 8.80
C ALA A 287 -9.43 -18.88 9.71
N TYR A 288 -8.93 -17.72 9.25
CA TYR A 288 -8.82 -16.49 10.02
C TYR A 288 -9.76 -15.38 9.53
N PRO A 289 -10.28 -14.53 10.43
CA PRO A 289 -11.01 -13.32 10.06
C PRO A 289 -10.17 -12.36 9.22
N GLN A 290 -10.81 -11.60 8.33
CA GLN A 290 -10.12 -10.64 7.45
C GLN A 290 -9.38 -9.54 8.23
N ASP A 291 -9.88 -9.18 9.41
CA ASP A 291 -9.25 -8.24 10.35
C ASP A 291 -7.82 -8.62 10.77
N VAL A 292 -7.41 -9.88 10.60
CA VAL A 292 -6.04 -10.32 10.91
C VAL A 292 -5.01 -9.61 10.04
N THR A 293 -5.33 -9.22 8.79
CA THR A 293 -4.40 -8.48 7.93
C THR A 293 -3.96 -7.18 8.59
N ARG A 294 -4.89 -6.34 9.07
CA ARG A 294 -4.54 -5.08 9.74
C ARG A 294 -3.81 -5.30 11.07
N GLN A 295 -4.13 -6.36 11.80
CA GLN A 295 -3.49 -6.69 13.07
C GLN A 295 -2.03 -7.10 12.85
N MET A 296 -1.76 -7.89 11.82
CA MET A 296 -0.40 -8.27 11.44
C MET A 296 0.40 -7.08 10.92
N VAL A 297 -0.21 -6.17 10.16
CA VAL A 297 0.46 -4.91 9.78
C VAL A 297 0.85 -4.10 11.01
N ALA A 298 -0.03 -3.96 12.00
CA ALA A 298 0.34 -3.33 13.27
C ALA A 298 1.49 -4.08 13.96
N ASN A 299 1.45 -5.41 14.00
CA ASN A 299 2.51 -6.24 14.56
C ASN A 299 3.87 -6.06 13.83
N PHE A 300 3.86 -5.90 12.50
CA PHE A 300 5.07 -5.59 11.74
C PHE A 300 5.66 -4.23 12.12
N LEU A 301 4.79 -3.21 12.28
CA LEU A 301 5.20 -1.86 12.67
C LEU A 301 5.74 -1.82 14.10
N ASP A 302 5.20 -2.65 14.99
CA ASP A 302 5.65 -2.80 16.38
C ASP A 302 6.88 -3.72 16.53
N GLY A 303 7.33 -4.36 15.44
CA GLY A 303 8.53 -5.20 15.44
C GLY A 303 8.32 -6.62 15.96
N GLY A 304 7.08 -7.09 16.09
CA GLY A 304 6.72 -8.32 16.79
C GLY A 304 6.56 -9.58 15.92
N ALA A 305 6.63 -9.48 14.59
CA ALA A 305 6.47 -10.65 13.72
C ALA A 305 7.79 -11.40 13.48
N ALA A 306 7.68 -12.63 12.95
CA ALA A 306 8.85 -13.46 12.64
C ALA A 306 9.80 -12.77 11.64
N ILE A 307 9.24 -12.11 10.62
CA ILE A 307 10.04 -11.37 9.65
C ILE A 307 10.85 -10.24 10.30
N ASN A 308 10.30 -9.53 11.29
CA ASN A 308 11.04 -8.50 12.02
C ASN A 308 12.27 -9.08 12.72
N VAL A 309 12.09 -10.21 13.39
CA VAL A 309 13.17 -10.91 14.12
C VAL A 309 14.27 -11.35 13.15
N PHE A 310 13.91 -11.99 12.04
CA PHE A 310 14.89 -12.50 11.08
C PHE A 310 15.58 -11.39 10.28
N CYS A 311 14.86 -10.32 9.91
CA CYS A 311 15.48 -9.15 9.29
C CYS A 311 16.48 -8.48 10.24
N LYS A 312 16.12 -8.30 11.52
CA LYS A 312 17.03 -7.76 12.54
C LYS A 312 18.26 -8.63 12.73
N GLN A 313 18.10 -9.96 12.83
CA GLN A 313 19.21 -10.91 12.98
C GLN A 313 20.20 -10.80 11.82
N ASN A 314 19.70 -10.61 10.60
CA ASN A 314 20.51 -10.64 9.37
C ASN A 314 20.87 -9.24 8.84
N SER A 315 20.61 -8.19 9.62
CA SER A 315 20.83 -6.79 9.20
C SER A 315 20.16 -6.44 7.86
N ILE A 316 18.96 -6.97 7.63
CA ILE A 316 18.14 -6.68 6.45
C ILE A 316 17.18 -5.54 6.82
N LYS A 317 17.15 -4.48 6.01
CA LYS A 317 16.18 -3.39 6.17
C LYS A 317 14.78 -3.92 5.86
N LEU A 318 13.82 -3.69 6.75
CA LEU A 318 12.44 -4.11 6.55
C LEU A 318 11.55 -2.91 6.21
N ALA A 319 10.82 -2.99 5.11
CA ALA A 319 9.82 -2.01 4.70
C ALA A 319 8.44 -2.69 4.61
N ILE A 320 7.42 -2.03 5.17
CA ILE A 320 6.05 -2.52 5.12
C ILE A 320 5.26 -1.60 4.19
N VAL A 321 4.52 -2.19 3.25
CA VAL A 321 3.72 -1.51 2.25
C VAL A 321 2.26 -1.85 2.47
N ASP A 322 1.44 -0.83 2.59
CA ASP A 322 -0.01 -0.97 2.51
C ASP A 322 -0.42 -0.86 1.05
N ALA A 323 -0.59 -2.02 0.39
CA ALA A 323 -0.99 -2.12 -1.00
C ALA A 323 -2.52 -2.08 -1.17
N GLY A 324 -3.27 -2.42 -0.12
CA GLY A 324 -4.72 -2.52 -0.22
C GLY A 324 -5.40 -3.08 1.01
N VAL A 325 -4.90 -2.80 2.22
CA VAL A 325 -5.53 -3.30 3.45
C VAL A 325 -6.89 -2.62 3.64
N ASN A 326 -7.91 -3.36 4.05
CA ASN A 326 -9.24 -2.84 4.40
C ASN A 326 -9.22 -2.13 5.77
N TYR A 327 -8.35 -1.13 5.88
CA TYR A 327 -8.17 -0.32 7.07
C TYR A 327 -7.45 0.98 6.73
N ASP A 328 -7.80 2.06 7.43
CA ASP A 328 -7.12 3.35 7.32
C ASP A 328 -6.09 3.47 8.45
N PHE A 329 -4.81 3.33 8.11
CA PHE A 329 -3.72 3.55 9.04
C PHE A 329 -3.44 5.03 9.26
N SER A 330 -2.81 5.37 10.38
CA SER A 330 -2.39 6.75 10.65
C SER A 330 -1.39 7.25 9.60
N MET A 331 -1.57 8.51 9.16
CA MET A 331 -0.64 9.22 8.26
C MET A 331 0.75 9.41 8.86
N THR A 332 0.91 9.21 10.17
CA THR A 332 2.21 9.32 10.88
C THR A 332 2.96 7.99 11.00
N SER A 333 2.42 6.90 10.46
CA SER A 333 3.07 5.59 10.52
C SER A 333 4.29 5.52 9.58
N THR A 334 5.24 4.64 9.91
CA THR A 334 6.38 4.29 9.04
C THR A 334 6.00 3.40 7.85
N LEU A 335 4.69 3.14 7.69
CA LEU A 335 4.10 2.34 6.63
C LEU A 335 4.16 3.08 5.30
N ILE A 336 4.61 2.39 4.24
CA ILE A 336 4.60 2.95 2.89
C ILE A 336 3.17 2.91 2.36
N SER A 337 2.57 4.09 2.16
CA SER A 337 1.20 4.23 1.66
C SER A 337 1.15 4.02 0.14
N ALA A 338 0.68 2.85 -0.28
CA ALA A 338 0.48 2.47 -1.68
C ALA A 338 -0.90 1.84 -1.94
N LYS A 339 -1.87 2.16 -1.07
CA LYS A 339 -3.20 1.56 -1.05
C LYS A 339 -3.93 1.89 -2.34
N ILE A 340 -4.38 0.87 -3.06
CA ILE A 340 -5.17 1.00 -4.28
C ILE A 340 -6.66 1.17 -3.93
N ALA A 341 -7.18 0.26 -3.12
CA ALA A 341 -8.50 0.31 -2.51
C ALA A 341 -8.50 -0.42 -1.16
N LYS A 342 -9.63 -0.43 -0.47
CA LYS A 342 -9.82 -1.19 0.79
C LYS A 342 -10.15 -2.65 0.46
N GLY A 343 -9.12 -3.42 0.15
CA GLY A 343 -9.23 -4.78 -0.33
C GLY A 343 -9.71 -4.88 -1.78
N THR A 344 -9.41 -6.01 -2.43
CA THR A 344 -9.98 -6.33 -3.75
C THR A 344 -11.45 -6.73 -3.65
N GLN A 345 -12.16 -6.67 -4.77
CA GLN A 345 -13.49 -7.29 -4.87
C GLN A 345 -13.38 -8.83 -4.89
N SER A 346 -14.49 -9.50 -4.62
CA SER A 346 -14.54 -10.97 -4.74
C SER A 346 -14.66 -11.38 -6.20
N PHE A 347 -13.70 -12.16 -6.69
CA PHE A 347 -13.74 -12.74 -8.04
C PHE A 347 -14.84 -13.79 -8.27
N LEU A 348 -15.66 -14.08 -7.25
CA LEU A 348 -16.91 -14.83 -7.40
C LEU A 348 -18.09 -13.97 -7.84
N GLN A 349 -17.97 -12.64 -7.76
CA GLN A 349 -19.04 -11.68 -8.05
C GLN A 349 -18.71 -10.73 -9.21
N GLY A 350 -17.44 -10.64 -9.60
CA GLY A 350 -16.94 -9.76 -10.65
C GLY A 350 -15.42 -9.64 -10.58
N PRO A 351 -14.74 -8.87 -11.43
CA PRO A 351 -13.28 -8.77 -11.39
C PRO A 351 -12.77 -8.26 -10.03
N ALA A 352 -11.70 -8.87 -9.51
CA ALA A 352 -11.06 -8.48 -8.25
C ALA A 352 -10.61 -7.00 -8.24
N MET A 353 -10.18 -6.49 -9.40
CA MET A 353 -9.86 -5.09 -9.61
C MET A 353 -10.14 -4.68 -11.07
N SER A 354 -10.32 -3.39 -11.31
CA SER A 354 -10.35 -2.82 -12.66
C SER A 354 -8.96 -2.84 -13.32
N LEU A 355 -8.92 -2.73 -14.66
CA LEU A 355 -7.65 -2.57 -15.39
C LEU A 355 -6.91 -1.29 -14.98
N THR A 356 -7.62 -0.23 -14.59
CA THR A 356 -7.02 1.00 -14.07
C THR A 356 -6.35 0.77 -12.72
N GLU A 357 -7.00 0.05 -11.80
CA GLU A 357 -6.41 -0.34 -10.52
C GLU A 357 -5.21 -1.27 -10.70
N LEU A 358 -5.27 -2.20 -11.66
CA LEU A 358 -4.13 -3.02 -12.05
C LEU A 358 -2.95 -2.13 -12.48
N GLN A 359 -3.17 -1.16 -13.37
CA GLN A 359 -2.13 -0.21 -13.79
C GLN A 359 -1.58 0.62 -12.62
N HIS A 360 -2.42 0.99 -11.65
CA HIS A 360 -1.98 1.67 -10.43
C HIS A 360 -1.11 0.76 -9.56
N CYS A 361 -1.41 -0.54 -9.45
CA CYS A 361 -0.53 -1.50 -8.77
C CYS A 361 0.86 -1.51 -9.41
N TYR A 362 0.94 -1.56 -10.74
CA TYR A 362 2.23 -1.54 -11.43
C TYR A 362 2.97 -0.22 -11.22
N THR A 363 2.25 0.90 -11.24
CA THR A 363 2.86 2.21 -10.94
C THR A 363 3.44 2.24 -9.54
N LYS A 364 2.69 1.78 -8.54
CA LYS A 364 3.11 1.78 -7.13
C LYS A 364 4.27 0.82 -6.85
N GLY A 365 4.20 -0.41 -7.37
CA GLY A 365 5.30 -1.38 -7.25
C GLY A 365 6.62 -0.84 -7.82
N ASN A 366 6.54 -0.18 -8.98
CA ASN A 366 7.69 0.48 -9.61
C ASN A 366 8.24 1.65 -8.77
N GLU A 367 7.37 2.54 -8.28
CA GLU A 367 7.76 3.70 -7.45
C GLU A 367 8.51 3.24 -6.19
N ILE A 368 7.97 2.23 -5.49
CA ILE A 368 8.54 1.71 -4.24
C ILE A 368 9.93 1.12 -4.47
N VAL A 369 10.07 0.22 -5.44
CA VAL A 369 11.36 -0.44 -5.69
C VAL A 369 12.38 0.53 -6.28
N THR A 370 11.96 1.49 -7.10
CA THR A 370 12.84 2.57 -7.58
C THR A 370 13.37 3.39 -6.41
N ALA A 371 12.54 3.71 -5.43
CA ALA A 371 12.97 4.42 -4.22
C ALA A 371 13.98 3.61 -3.41
N ILE A 372 13.77 2.30 -3.28
CA ILE A 372 14.69 1.38 -2.57
C ILE A 372 16.04 1.28 -3.32
N ALA A 373 16.03 1.11 -4.64
CA ALA A 373 17.25 1.06 -5.44
C ALA A 373 18.11 2.33 -5.27
N LYS A 374 17.47 3.50 -5.20
CA LYS A 374 18.15 4.79 -4.95
C LYS A 374 18.85 4.88 -3.58
N THR A 375 18.52 4.00 -2.63
CA THR A 375 19.24 3.93 -1.34
C THR A 375 20.58 3.19 -1.45
N GLY A 376 20.90 2.60 -2.61
CA GLY A 376 22.09 1.77 -2.81
C GLY A 376 21.84 0.28 -2.62
N SER A 377 20.59 -0.13 -2.36
CA SER A 377 20.20 -1.53 -2.27
C SER A 377 20.43 -2.25 -3.60
N ASN A 378 21.22 -3.32 -3.57
CA ASN A 378 21.42 -4.22 -4.73
C ASN A 378 20.85 -5.63 -4.50
N CYS A 379 20.22 -5.88 -3.35
CA CYS A 379 19.55 -7.14 -3.03
C CYS A 379 18.20 -6.84 -2.38
N ILE A 380 17.13 -7.40 -2.92
CA ILE A 380 15.78 -7.15 -2.43
C ILE A 380 14.98 -8.44 -2.29
N GLY A 381 14.37 -8.63 -1.12
CA GLY A 381 13.41 -9.70 -0.87
C GLY A 381 11.98 -9.19 -0.87
N PHE A 382 11.06 -10.07 -1.28
CA PHE A 382 9.63 -9.79 -1.29
C PHE A 382 8.91 -10.70 -0.31
N GLY A 383 7.99 -10.11 0.44
CA GLY A 383 7.06 -10.78 1.33
C GLY A 383 5.66 -10.24 1.13
N GLU A 384 4.68 -10.95 1.68
CA GLU A 384 3.27 -10.61 1.56
C GLU A 384 2.54 -10.78 2.89
N MET A 385 1.39 -10.13 3.01
CA MET A 385 0.43 -10.37 4.08
C MET A 385 -0.98 -10.11 3.55
N GLY A 386 -1.86 -11.09 3.63
CA GLY A 386 -3.25 -10.88 3.21
C GLY A 386 -4.14 -12.07 3.47
N ILE A 387 -5.25 -11.87 4.18
CA ILE A 387 -6.24 -12.93 4.31
C ILE A 387 -6.92 -13.19 2.97
N GLY A 388 -6.92 -14.45 2.54
CA GLY A 388 -7.51 -14.92 1.28
C GLY A 388 -6.52 -15.04 0.12
N ASN A 389 -5.30 -14.52 0.24
CA ASN A 389 -4.35 -14.44 -0.86
C ASN A 389 -3.81 -15.79 -1.35
N THR A 390 -3.79 -16.84 -0.51
CA THR A 390 -3.45 -18.20 -0.98
C THR A 390 -4.44 -18.69 -2.03
N SER A 391 -5.73 -18.36 -1.88
CA SER A 391 -6.77 -18.69 -2.87
C SER A 391 -6.54 -17.95 -4.18
N THR A 392 -6.27 -16.65 -4.08
CA THR A 392 -5.90 -15.78 -5.20
C THR A 392 -4.67 -16.32 -5.93
N ALA A 393 -3.61 -16.69 -5.19
CA ALA A 393 -2.38 -17.25 -5.73
C ALA A 393 -2.61 -18.60 -6.42
N SER A 394 -3.43 -19.50 -5.84
CA SER A 394 -3.81 -20.78 -6.47
C SER A 394 -4.53 -20.58 -7.80
N VAL A 395 -5.49 -19.64 -7.87
CA VAL A 395 -6.21 -19.34 -9.11
C VAL A 395 -5.26 -18.75 -10.15
N LEU A 396 -4.45 -17.75 -9.78
CA LEU A 396 -3.46 -17.14 -10.66
C LEU A 396 -2.47 -18.17 -11.22
N MET A 397 -1.93 -19.06 -10.36
CA MET A 397 -1.07 -20.15 -10.80
C MET A 397 -1.78 -21.01 -11.86
N SER A 398 -3.02 -21.45 -11.59
CA SER A 398 -3.78 -22.29 -12.52
C SER A 398 -4.03 -21.59 -13.87
N VAL A 399 -4.57 -20.38 -13.87
CA VAL A 399 -4.97 -19.68 -15.11
C VAL A 399 -3.78 -19.19 -15.96
N ILE A 400 -2.58 -19.05 -15.36
CA ILE A 400 -1.35 -18.64 -16.03
C ILE A 400 -0.54 -19.84 -16.54
N THR A 401 -0.47 -20.93 -15.77
CA THR A 401 0.34 -22.11 -16.12
C THR A 401 -0.44 -23.16 -16.92
N GLY A 402 -1.77 -23.20 -16.77
CA GLY A 402 -2.62 -24.27 -17.26
C GLY A 402 -2.68 -25.51 -16.37
N ILE A 403 -2.00 -25.50 -15.21
CA ILE A 403 -2.09 -26.58 -14.22
C ILE A 403 -3.50 -26.58 -13.62
N ALA A 404 -4.06 -27.78 -13.43
CA ALA A 404 -5.39 -27.97 -12.85
C ALA A 404 -5.50 -27.29 -11.47
N ILE A 405 -6.61 -26.63 -11.20
CA ILE A 405 -6.79 -25.88 -9.93
C ILE A 405 -6.69 -26.78 -8.70
N GLU A 406 -7.06 -28.06 -8.85
CA GLU A 406 -6.91 -29.10 -7.83
C GLU A 406 -5.46 -29.31 -7.41
N ASP A 407 -4.51 -29.13 -8.32
CA ASP A 407 -3.08 -29.23 -8.08
C ASP A 407 -2.45 -27.93 -7.55
N CYS A 408 -3.18 -26.82 -7.62
CA CYS A 408 -2.73 -25.49 -7.22
C CYS A 408 -3.19 -25.09 -5.81
N ILE A 409 -4.09 -25.85 -5.19
CA ILE A 409 -4.66 -25.55 -3.87
C ILE A 409 -3.97 -26.40 -2.81
N GLY A 410 -3.37 -25.73 -1.83
CA GLY A 410 -2.88 -26.36 -0.60
C GLY A 410 -3.74 -26.00 0.63
N LYS A 411 -3.33 -26.49 1.80
CA LYS A 411 -4.03 -26.26 3.07
C LYS A 411 -3.96 -24.79 3.53
N GLY A 412 -3.06 -23.98 2.99
CA GLY A 412 -2.89 -22.57 3.38
C GLY A 412 -2.72 -22.41 4.89
N THR A 413 -3.55 -21.54 5.46
CA THR A 413 -3.60 -21.23 6.91
C THR A 413 -4.08 -22.39 7.81
N GLY A 414 -4.22 -23.61 7.29
CA GLY A 414 -4.51 -24.82 8.07
C GLY A 414 -6.00 -25.17 8.14
N VAL A 415 -6.74 -25.01 7.05
CA VAL A 415 -8.19 -25.31 7.01
C VAL A 415 -8.48 -26.82 7.21
N SER A 416 -9.67 -27.15 7.73
CA SER A 416 -10.16 -28.53 7.83
C SER A 416 -10.41 -29.15 6.46
N ASP A 417 -10.44 -30.49 6.37
CA ASP A 417 -10.63 -31.21 5.10
C ASP A 417 -11.95 -30.82 4.39
N GLU A 418 -13.03 -30.55 5.15
CA GLU A 418 -14.30 -30.08 4.60
C GLU A 418 -14.20 -28.67 3.98
N ARG A 419 -13.51 -27.74 4.66
CA ARG A 419 -13.27 -26.38 4.13
C ARG A 419 -12.34 -26.41 2.92
N LEU A 420 -11.36 -27.31 2.90
CA LEU A 420 -10.51 -27.51 1.75
C LEU A 420 -11.32 -27.94 0.52
N LEU A 421 -12.23 -28.91 0.68
CA LEU A 421 -13.14 -29.33 -0.39
C LEU A 421 -14.05 -28.18 -0.87
N GLN A 422 -14.56 -27.37 0.06
CA GLN A 422 -15.35 -26.18 -0.31
C GLN A 422 -14.50 -25.15 -1.08
N LYS A 423 -13.27 -24.89 -0.64
CA LYS A 423 -12.31 -24.02 -1.35
C LYS A 423 -12.04 -24.54 -2.76
N HIS A 424 -11.81 -25.84 -2.94
CA HIS A 424 -11.67 -26.45 -4.28
C HIS A 424 -12.88 -26.16 -5.17
N ARG A 425 -14.11 -26.42 -4.68
CA ARG A 425 -15.33 -26.19 -5.46
C ARG A 425 -15.50 -24.72 -5.84
N LEU A 426 -15.28 -23.80 -4.89
CA LEU A 426 -15.43 -22.36 -5.12
C LEU A 426 -14.44 -21.84 -6.16
N LEU A 427 -13.16 -22.17 -6.01
CA LEU A 427 -12.12 -21.67 -6.91
C LEU A 427 -12.20 -22.29 -8.30
N LYS A 428 -12.58 -23.58 -8.39
CA LYS A 428 -12.87 -24.23 -9.66
C LYS A 428 -14.01 -23.54 -10.40
N LYS A 429 -15.12 -23.29 -9.69
CA LYS A 429 -16.27 -22.57 -10.25
C LYS A 429 -15.88 -21.17 -10.72
N ALA A 430 -15.08 -20.43 -9.95
CA ALA A 430 -14.60 -19.11 -10.33
C ALA A 430 -13.85 -19.10 -11.68
N ILE A 431 -13.03 -20.13 -11.93
CA ILE A 431 -12.29 -20.29 -13.18
C ILE A 431 -13.23 -20.70 -14.33
N GLU A 432 -14.17 -21.62 -14.07
CA GLU A 432 -15.15 -22.09 -15.07
C GLU A 432 -16.14 -20.98 -15.50
N ASP A 433 -16.54 -20.11 -14.56
CA ASP A 433 -17.46 -19.00 -14.80
C ASP A 433 -16.78 -17.81 -15.53
N TYR A 434 -15.46 -17.83 -15.70
CA TYR A 434 -14.73 -16.75 -16.36
C TYR A 434 -14.98 -16.71 -17.86
N GLN A 435 -15.77 -15.72 -18.28
CA GLN A 435 -16.07 -15.41 -19.69
C GLN A 435 -15.26 -14.20 -20.22
N GLY A 436 -14.24 -13.77 -19.46
CA GLY A 436 -13.43 -12.61 -19.83
C GLY A 436 -12.43 -12.91 -20.95
N SER A 437 -11.75 -11.86 -21.40
CA SER A 437 -10.74 -11.97 -22.46
C SER A 437 -9.57 -12.89 -22.05
N PRO A 438 -8.94 -13.61 -23.01
CA PRO A 438 -7.88 -14.56 -22.70
C PRO A 438 -6.53 -13.89 -22.38
N THR A 439 -6.43 -12.55 -22.47
CA THR A 439 -5.14 -11.86 -22.24
C THR A 439 -4.69 -12.04 -20.79
N LEU A 440 -3.37 -11.95 -20.58
CA LEU A 440 -2.79 -12.01 -19.24
C LEU A 440 -3.36 -10.89 -18.37
N GLU A 441 -3.43 -9.65 -18.86
CA GLU A 441 -3.89 -8.51 -18.05
C GLU A 441 -5.34 -8.65 -17.58
N ASP A 442 -6.22 -9.16 -18.44
CA ASP A 442 -7.62 -9.40 -18.06
C ASP A 442 -7.72 -10.45 -16.95
N LYS A 443 -6.94 -11.54 -17.04
CA LYS A 443 -6.86 -12.55 -15.98
C LYS A 443 -6.27 -11.98 -14.68
N LEU A 444 -5.24 -11.14 -14.76
CA LEU A 444 -4.63 -10.50 -13.60
C LEU A 444 -5.60 -9.53 -12.92
N ALA A 445 -6.34 -8.72 -13.68
CA ALA A 445 -7.37 -7.85 -13.13
C ALA A 445 -8.51 -8.64 -12.51
N HIS A 446 -8.94 -9.73 -13.16
CA HIS A 446 -10.08 -10.51 -12.70
C HIS A 446 -9.78 -11.32 -11.43
N PHE A 447 -8.60 -11.94 -11.33
CA PHE A 447 -8.26 -12.88 -10.25
C PHE A 447 -7.15 -12.38 -9.32
N GLY A 448 -6.67 -11.15 -9.48
CA GLY A 448 -5.48 -10.65 -8.80
C GLY A 448 -5.68 -10.20 -7.35
N GLY A 449 -4.55 -9.95 -6.68
CA GLY A 449 -4.44 -9.25 -5.41
C GLY A 449 -3.57 -8.01 -5.56
N PHE A 450 -3.90 -6.90 -4.88
CA PHE A 450 -3.14 -5.66 -4.99
C PHE A 450 -1.66 -5.84 -4.60
N GLU A 451 -1.40 -6.58 -3.52
CA GLU A 451 -0.05 -6.91 -3.06
C GLU A 451 0.70 -7.80 -4.05
N ILE A 452 0.03 -8.77 -4.67
CA ILE A 452 0.64 -9.67 -5.67
C ILE A 452 1.06 -8.87 -6.91
N MET A 453 0.19 -7.96 -7.39
CA MET A 453 0.47 -7.14 -8.57
C MET A 453 1.58 -6.12 -8.30
N GLN A 454 1.59 -5.50 -7.12
CA GLN A 454 2.67 -4.59 -6.71
C GLN A 454 4.01 -5.33 -6.57
N MET A 455 4.02 -6.55 -5.99
CA MET A 455 5.22 -7.38 -5.94
C MET A 455 5.75 -7.74 -7.33
N ALA A 456 4.88 -8.19 -8.24
CA ALA A 456 5.29 -8.56 -9.60
C ALA A 456 5.94 -7.38 -10.35
N SER A 457 5.35 -6.18 -10.22
CA SER A 457 5.92 -4.95 -10.77
C SER A 457 7.23 -4.55 -10.08
N GLY A 458 7.30 -4.67 -8.76
CA GLY A 458 8.51 -4.45 -7.99
C GLY A 458 9.66 -5.35 -8.43
N MET A 459 9.41 -6.64 -8.66
CA MET A 459 10.40 -7.60 -9.14
C MET A 459 10.93 -7.22 -10.54
N LEU A 460 10.04 -6.82 -11.46
CA LEU A 460 10.45 -6.31 -12.78
C LEU A 460 11.35 -5.08 -12.67
N THR A 461 10.99 -4.16 -11.77
CA THR A 461 11.75 -2.93 -11.53
C THR A 461 13.12 -3.23 -10.90
N ALA A 462 13.18 -4.16 -9.95
CA ALA A 462 14.43 -4.58 -9.33
C ALA A 462 15.38 -5.26 -10.34
N HIS A 463 14.84 -6.06 -11.27
CA HIS A 463 15.62 -6.62 -12.38
C HIS A 463 16.20 -5.53 -13.29
N GLN A 464 15.43 -4.49 -13.63
CA GLN A 464 15.93 -3.35 -14.41
C GLN A 464 17.08 -2.62 -13.71
N ASN A 465 17.07 -2.60 -12.38
CA ASN A 465 18.12 -2.02 -11.54
C ASN A 465 19.25 -3.02 -11.20
N ARG A 466 19.29 -4.18 -11.86
CA ARG A 466 20.31 -5.25 -11.64
C ARG A 466 20.42 -5.69 -10.19
N MET A 467 19.29 -5.70 -9.47
CA MET A 467 19.25 -6.19 -8.10
C MET A 467 19.10 -7.71 -8.09
N LEU A 468 19.67 -8.36 -7.06
CA LEU A 468 19.36 -9.75 -6.73
C LEU A 468 17.96 -9.81 -6.10
N LEU A 469 17.10 -10.69 -6.61
CA LEU A 469 15.72 -10.88 -6.15
C LEU A 469 15.67 -12.10 -5.23
N LEU A 470 15.20 -11.92 -4.00
CA LEU A 470 14.92 -13.02 -3.09
C LEU A 470 13.41 -13.31 -3.14
N VAL A 471 13.07 -14.54 -3.55
CA VAL A 471 11.69 -15.00 -3.70
C VAL A 471 11.38 -15.96 -2.55
N ASP A 472 10.38 -15.61 -1.74
CA ASP A 472 10.01 -16.33 -0.53
C ASP A 472 9.24 -17.63 -0.81
N GLY A 473 7.99 -17.72 -0.36
CA GLY A 473 7.12 -18.88 -0.49
C GLY A 473 6.20 -18.81 -1.71
N PHE A 474 5.14 -19.60 -1.64
CA PHE A 474 4.19 -19.83 -2.74
C PHE A 474 3.67 -18.54 -3.39
N ILE A 475 3.18 -17.58 -2.60
CA ILE A 475 2.52 -16.37 -3.11
C ILE A 475 3.54 -15.44 -3.79
N CYS A 476 4.72 -15.27 -3.19
CA CYS A 476 5.82 -14.52 -3.82
C CYS A 476 6.29 -15.19 -5.12
N SER A 477 6.31 -16.52 -5.19
CA SER A 477 6.59 -17.26 -6.42
C SER A 477 5.51 -17.08 -7.49
N VAL A 478 4.24 -16.90 -7.11
CA VAL A 478 3.16 -16.54 -8.06
C VAL A 478 3.33 -15.10 -8.56
N ALA A 479 3.70 -14.14 -7.70
CA ALA A 479 4.05 -12.79 -8.14
C ALA A 479 5.25 -12.82 -9.10
N PHE A 480 6.25 -13.67 -8.82
CA PHE A 480 7.38 -13.90 -9.70
C PHE A 480 6.95 -14.53 -11.03
N LEU A 481 6.03 -15.51 -11.04
CA LEU A 481 5.49 -16.10 -12.26
C LEU A 481 4.87 -15.03 -13.18
N ILE A 482 4.15 -14.05 -12.62
CA ILE A 482 3.59 -12.93 -13.37
C ILE A 482 4.71 -12.09 -14.00
N ALA A 483 5.73 -11.74 -13.22
CA ALA A 483 6.90 -11.02 -13.71
C ALA A 483 7.64 -11.80 -14.82
N TYR A 484 7.83 -13.11 -14.64
CA TYR A 484 8.45 -14.02 -15.59
C TYR A 484 7.67 -14.10 -16.91
N LYS A 485 6.33 -14.17 -16.86
CA LYS A 485 5.50 -14.15 -18.07
C LYS A 485 5.62 -12.85 -18.86
N LYS A 486 5.97 -11.75 -18.21
CA LYS A 486 6.23 -10.46 -18.86
C LYS A 486 7.66 -10.34 -19.38
N ASN A 487 8.63 -10.84 -18.62
CA ASN A 487 10.04 -10.84 -19.00
C ASN A 487 10.75 -12.10 -18.45
N PRO A 488 10.97 -13.13 -19.29
CA PRO A 488 11.63 -14.36 -18.85
C PRO A 488 13.08 -14.18 -18.38
N LEU A 489 13.77 -13.09 -18.78
CA LEU A 489 15.15 -12.82 -18.36
C LEU A 489 15.28 -12.51 -16.86
N ILE A 490 14.16 -12.19 -16.20
CA ILE A 490 14.12 -11.95 -14.76
C ILE A 490 14.64 -13.14 -13.93
N LEU A 491 14.56 -14.36 -14.49
CA LEU A 491 15.05 -15.59 -13.87
C LEU A 491 16.53 -15.50 -13.47
N LYS A 492 17.34 -14.77 -14.24
CA LYS A 492 18.77 -14.58 -13.96
C LYS A 492 19.02 -13.84 -12.64
N ASN A 493 18.09 -13.00 -12.22
CA ASN A 493 18.20 -12.22 -10.98
C ASN A 493 17.61 -12.93 -9.76
N ALA A 494 16.88 -14.03 -9.95
CA ALA A 494 16.05 -14.62 -8.92
C ALA A 494 16.74 -15.74 -8.16
N VAL A 495 16.64 -15.68 -6.84
CA VAL A 495 16.99 -16.75 -5.91
C VAL A 495 15.72 -17.18 -5.19
N PHE A 496 15.29 -18.41 -5.42
CA PHE A 496 14.15 -19.02 -4.72
C PHE A 496 14.63 -19.51 -3.36
N CYS A 497 14.20 -18.85 -2.30
CA CYS A 497 14.83 -18.97 -0.99
C CYS A 497 14.44 -20.27 -0.28
N HIS A 498 13.18 -20.71 -0.41
CA HIS A 498 12.75 -21.98 0.14
C HIS A 498 11.60 -22.61 -0.66
N CYS A 499 11.51 -23.93 -0.60
CA CYS A 499 10.31 -24.64 -1.00
C CYS A 499 9.39 -24.69 0.23
N SER A 500 8.18 -24.13 0.08
CA SER A 500 7.22 -24.09 1.18
C SER A 500 6.48 -25.42 1.33
N ALA A 501 5.94 -25.69 2.51
CA ALA A 501 5.09 -26.86 2.73
C ALA A 501 3.73 -26.82 1.99
N GLU A 502 3.41 -25.74 1.27
CA GLU A 502 2.31 -25.73 0.30
C GLU A 502 2.65 -26.62 -0.91
N GLN A 503 1.86 -27.67 -1.12
CA GLN A 503 2.07 -28.65 -2.21
C GLN A 503 2.20 -27.99 -3.59
N ALA A 504 1.42 -26.94 -3.83
CA ALA A 504 1.43 -26.21 -5.09
C ALA A 504 2.76 -25.51 -5.38
N HIS A 505 3.55 -25.17 -4.35
CA HIS A 505 4.79 -24.45 -4.54
C HIS A 505 5.84 -25.31 -5.27
N ALA A 506 5.99 -26.59 -4.90
CA ALA A 506 6.91 -27.49 -5.59
C ALA A 506 6.59 -27.58 -7.10
N LYS A 507 5.31 -27.73 -7.45
CA LYS A 507 4.85 -27.76 -8.85
C LYS A 507 5.15 -26.46 -9.60
N LEU A 508 5.05 -25.31 -8.91
CA LEU A 508 5.39 -24.02 -9.50
C LEU A 508 6.90 -23.86 -9.73
N LEU A 509 7.73 -24.34 -8.80
CA LEU A 509 9.19 -24.36 -8.97
C LEU A 509 9.59 -25.26 -10.16
N ASP A 510 8.95 -26.43 -10.29
CA ASP A 510 9.14 -27.33 -11.43
C ASP A 510 8.73 -26.68 -12.76
N TYR A 511 7.59 -25.99 -12.78
CA TYR A 511 7.14 -25.24 -13.97
C TYR A 511 8.14 -24.16 -14.40
N LEU A 512 8.76 -23.49 -13.43
CA LEU A 512 9.77 -22.45 -13.68
C LEU A 512 11.17 -23.04 -13.99
N GLY A 513 11.37 -24.35 -13.80
CA GLY A 513 12.66 -25.01 -13.98
C GLY A 513 13.71 -24.59 -12.96
N VAL A 514 13.29 -24.22 -11.74
CA VAL A 514 14.16 -23.69 -10.68
C VAL A 514 14.17 -24.57 -9.43
N LYS A 515 15.22 -24.44 -8.64
CA LYS A 515 15.38 -25.13 -7.35
C LYS A 515 15.44 -24.10 -6.23
N ALA A 516 14.72 -24.34 -5.15
CA ALA A 516 14.82 -23.53 -3.96
C ALA A 516 16.08 -23.89 -3.14
N LEU A 517 16.61 -22.94 -2.37
CA LEU A 517 17.79 -23.16 -1.54
C LEU A 517 17.51 -24.03 -0.31
N LEU A 518 16.31 -23.90 0.27
CA LEU A 518 15.95 -24.51 1.54
C LEU A 518 14.69 -25.36 1.44
N GLN A 519 14.67 -26.48 2.17
CA GLN A 519 13.48 -27.27 2.45
C GLN A 519 13.36 -27.40 3.98
N LEU A 520 12.51 -26.55 4.57
CA LEU A 520 12.36 -26.42 6.03
C LEU A 520 10.91 -26.51 6.49
N ASP A 521 10.02 -26.93 5.59
CA ASP A 521 8.57 -27.04 5.81
C ASP A 521 7.90 -25.73 6.27
N LEU A 522 8.54 -24.58 6.00
CA LEU A 522 8.00 -23.25 6.24
C LEU A 522 6.77 -23.00 5.36
N ARG A 523 5.78 -22.30 5.91
CA ARG A 523 4.53 -21.90 5.23
C ARG A 523 3.90 -20.66 5.85
N LEU A 524 4.73 -19.83 6.49
CA LEU A 524 4.27 -18.59 7.13
C LEU A 524 4.06 -17.47 6.10
N GLY A 525 4.97 -17.34 5.13
CA GLY A 525 5.00 -16.21 4.21
C GLY A 525 5.79 -15.04 4.80
N GLU A 526 5.30 -13.82 4.59
CA GLU A 526 5.87 -12.56 5.08
C GLU A 526 7.29 -12.25 4.58
N GLY A 527 7.89 -13.06 3.71
CA GLY A 527 9.30 -12.94 3.32
C GLY A 527 10.26 -13.69 4.26
N THR A 528 9.76 -14.51 5.17
CA THR A 528 10.59 -15.15 6.20
C THR A 528 11.64 -16.10 5.63
N GLY A 529 11.31 -16.86 4.59
CA GLY A 529 12.26 -17.69 3.86
C GLY A 529 13.38 -16.89 3.22
N CYS A 530 13.11 -15.67 2.71
CA CYS A 530 14.17 -14.76 2.23
C CYS A 530 15.17 -14.43 3.33
N ALA A 531 14.70 -14.03 4.51
CA ALA A 531 15.56 -13.66 5.62
C ALA A 531 16.36 -14.87 6.16
N VAL A 532 15.77 -16.05 6.19
CA VAL A 532 16.43 -17.29 6.65
C VAL A 532 17.44 -17.83 5.63
N ALA A 533 17.20 -17.67 4.33
CA ALA A 533 18.14 -18.06 3.28
C ALA A 533 19.33 -17.09 3.15
N PHE A 534 19.19 -15.86 3.65
CA PHE A 534 20.16 -14.79 3.42
C PHE A 534 21.60 -15.13 3.85
N PRO A 535 21.87 -15.77 5.01
CA PRO A 535 23.23 -16.19 5.37
C PRO A 535 23.90 -17.13 4.37
N ILE A 536 23.14 -18.01 3.71
CA ILE A 536 23.66 -18.91 2.67
C ILE A 536 24.06 -18.10 1.44
N ILE A 537 23.25 -17.10 1.07
CA ILE A 537 23.53 -16.19 -0.04
C ILE A 537 24.78 -15.34 0.26
N GLN A 538 24.93 -14.86 1.50
CA GLN A 538 26.15 -14.18 1.94
C GLN A 538 27.37 -15.11 1.89
N SER A 539 27.22 -16.38 2.27
CA SER A 539 28.30 -17.38 2.20
C SER A 539 28.80 -17.60 0.77
N ALA A 540 27.90 -17.57 -0.21
CA ALA A 540 28.26 -17.66 -1.63
C ALA A 540 29.17 -16.49 -2.07
N VAL A 541 28.85 -15.28 -1.63
CA VAL A 541 29.68 -14.09 -1.90
C VAL A 541 31.01 -14.13 -1.14
N ALA A 542 30.96 -14.52 0.13
CA ALA A 542 32.14 -14.55 1.01
C ALA A 542 33.21 -15.52 0.50
N PHE A 543 32.86 -16.75 0.12
CA PHE A 543 33.88 -17.69 -0.36
C PHE A 543 34.54 -17.20 -1.66
N LEU A 544 33.76 -16.60 -2.57
CA LEU A 544 34.31 -16.09 -3.84
C LEU A 544 35.31 -14.96 -3.61
N ASN A 545 35.07 -14.11 -2.61
CA ASN A 545 35.91 -12.96 -2.33
C ASN A 545 37.11 -13.30 -1.42
N GLU A 546 36.90 -14.13 -0.39
CA GLU A 546 37.85 -14.26 0.73
C GLU A 546 38.67 -15.55 0.69
N MET A 547 38.16 -16.61 0.05
CA MET A 547 38.89 -17.87 -0.02
C MET A 547 40.13 -17.72 -0.90
N ALA A 548 41.27 -18.24 -0.43
CA ALA A 548 42.52 -18.21 -1.18
C ALA A 548 42.41 -19.01 -2.49
N SER A 549 43.11 -18.56 -3.54
CA SER A 549 43.32 -19.35 -4.75
C SER A 549 44.47 -20.35 -4.57
N PHE A 550 44.51 -21.41 -5.38
CA PHE A 550 45.63 -22.36 -5.41
C PHE A 550 46.97 -21.64 -5.57
N ASP A 551 47.04 -20.64 -6.44
CA ASP A 551 48.23 -19.83 -6.69
C ASP A 551 48.65 -19.04 -5.45
N SER A 552 47.70 -18.38 -4.76
CA SER A 552 48.00 -17.57 -3.57
C SER A 552 48.36 -18.40 -2.35
N ALA A 553 47.87 -19.64 -2.27
CA ALA A 553 48.09 -20.54 -1.14
C ALA A 553 49.28 -21.50 -1.34
N GLY A 554 49.89 -21.53 -2.52
CA GLY A 554 50.97 -22.47 -2.85
C GLY A 554 50.51 -23.94 -2.84
N VAL A 555 49.23 -24.21 -3.08
CA VAL A 555 48.66 -25.56 -3.09
C VAL A 555 48.75 -26.13 -4.51
N SER A 556 49.30 -27.34 -4.65
CA SER A 556 49.49 -28.00 -5.94
C SER A 556 48.16 -28.35 -6.61
N THR A 557 47.99 -27.99 -7.88
CA THR A 557 46.77 -28.15 -8.70
C THR A 557 46.61 -29.55 -9.30
N LYS A 558 46.84 -30.59 -8.49
CA LYS A 558 46.84 -31.99 -8.97
C LYS A 558 45.61 -32.37 -9.78
#